data_AF-A0A1B0EXH9-F1
#
_entry.id   AF-A0A1B0EXH9-F1
#
_cell.length_a   1.000
_cell.length_b   1.000
_cell.length_c   1.000
_cell.angle_alpha   90.00
_cell.angle_beta   90.00
_cell.angle_gamma   90.00
#
_symmetry.space_group_name_H-M   'P 1'
#
loop_
_entity.id
_entity.type
_entity.pdbx_description
1 polymer ?
#
loop_
_entity_poly.entity_id
_entity_poly.type
_entity_poly.pdbx_seq_one_letter_code
_entity_poly.pdbx_strand_id
1 'polypeptide(L)'
;ELNGNAYPYCETGLNFSTNATFSEDDAEYHGRRGKTSRQDPLSHRIIEKRRRDRMNSCLADLSRLIPPQYQRKGRGRIEKTEIIEMAIRHIKSFQKQENTCRDTILADRYRRGYNDCLTEAAKFLVAINDDFDTICYKMIEHLKEHCGEVM
;
A
#
# COMPACT_ATOMS: atom_id res chain seq x y z
N GLU A 1 21.49 21.61 -10.26
CA GLU A 1 20.60 20.44 -10.37
C GLU A 1 19.78 20.33 -9.09
N LEU A 2 18.49 20.65 -9.14
CA LEU A 2 17.53 20.32 -8.08
C LEU A 2 16.13 20.21 -8.67
N ASN A 3 15.48 19.09 -8.32
CA ASN A 3 14.05 18.88 -8.17
C ASN A 3 13.22 18.59 -9.44
N GLY A 4 13.15 17.29 -9.77
CA GLY A 4 12.07 16.71 -10.55
C GLY A 4 10.87 16.41 -9.65
N ASN A 5 9.71 16.93 -10.04
CA ASN A 5 8.40 16.45 -9.59
C ASN A 5 7.47 16.49 -10.82
N ALA A 6 7.55 15.44 -11.64
CA ALA A 6 6.60 15.20 -12.72
C ALA A 6 5.85 13.91 -12.39
N TYR A 7 4.68 14.04 -11.78
CA TYR A 7 3.71 12.95 -11.74
C TYR A 7 2.88 13.04 -13.03
N PRO A 8 2.99 12.09 -13.98
CA PRO A 8 2.10 12.07 -15.12
C PRO A 8 0.77 11.47 -14.65
N TYR A 9 -0.27 12.30 -14.61
CA TYR A 9 -1.64 11.86 -14.44
C TYR A 9 -2.00 10.95 -15.63
N CYS A 10 -2.24 9.68 -15.37
CA CYS A 10 -2.80 8.75 -16.34
C CYS A 10 -4.29 9.10 -16.59
N GLU A 11 -4.54 9.93 -17.61
CA GLU A 11 -5.80 9.85 -18.33
C GLU A 11 -5.76 8.60 -19.21
N THR A 12 -6.56 7.60 -18.87
CA THR A 12 -6.96 6.59 -19.84
C THR A 12 -8.45 6.35 -19.64
N GLY A 13 -9.24 6.97 -20.50
CA GLY A 13 -10.70 6.90 -20.50
C GLY A 13 -11.16 5.45 -20.52
N LEU A 14 -11.86 5.05 -19.46
CA LEU A 14 -12.58 3.78 -19.42
C LEU A 14 -13.84 3.91 -20.29
N ASN A 15 -13.71 3.55 -21.56
CA ASN A 15 -14.84 3.39 -22.47
C ASN A 15 -15.61 2.12 -22.07
N PHE A 16 -16.71 2.29 -21.33
CA PHE A 16 -17.64 1.19 -21.03
C PHE A 16 -18.63 1.02 -22.19
N SER A 17 -18.21 0.34 -23.27
CA SER A 17 -19.14 -0.11 -24.31
C SER A 17 -19.93 -1.31 -23.78
N THR A 18 -21.20 -1.08 -23.44
CA THR A 18 -22.18 -2.15 -23.25
C THR A 18 -22.84 -2.46 -24.58
N ASN A 19 -22.35 -3.49 -25.27
CA ASN A 19 -23.16 -4.18 -26.28
C ASN A 19 -24.00 -5.22 -25.55
N ALA A 20 -25.18 -4.82 -25.07
CA ALA A 20 -26.25 -5.76 -24.72
C ALA A 20 -27.23 -5.79 -25.89
N THR A 21 -27.30 -6.95 -26.56
CA THR A 21 -28.30 -7.26 -27.59
C THR A 21 -29.70 -7.08 -26.98
N PHE A 22 -30.43 -6.08 -27.47
CA PHE A 22 -31.82 -5.78 -27.13
C PHE A 22 -32.73 -6.70 -27.95
N SER A 23 -33.52 -7.55 -27.30
CA SER A 23 -34.65 -8.22 -27.98
C SER A 23 -35.72 -7.16 -28.23
N GLU A 24 -35.96 -6.88 -29.51
CA GLU A 24 -37.03 -6.01 -30.01
C GLU A 24 -38.34 -6.82 -30.00
N ASP A 25 -39.12 -6.71 -28.94
CA ASP A 25 -40.55 -7.03 -28.96
C ASP A 25 -41.21 -6.23 -27.85
N ASP A 26 -41.69 -5.03 -28.18
CA ASP A 26 -42.76 -4.26 -27.52
C ASP A 26 -42.79 -2.86 -28.14
N ALA A 27 -43.31 -2.79 -29.37
CA ALA A 27 -43.66 -1.53 -30.00
C ALA A 27 -45.02 -1.05 -29.49
N GLU A 28 -45.17 0.29 -29.42
CA GLU A 28 -46.44 1.05 -29.46
C GLU A 28 -46.95 1.66 -28.13
N TYR A 29 -46.47 2.88 -27.82
CA TYR A 29 -47.32 3.95 -27.31
C TYR A 29 -46.76 5.34 -27.66
N HIS A 30 -47.57 6.16 -28.33
CA HIS A 30 -47.27 7.51 -28.78
C HIS A 30 -46.99 8.50 -27.65
N GLY A 31 -46.09 9.48 -27.87
CA GLY A 31 -46.22 10.79 -27.22
C GLY A 31 -44.97 11.66 -27.02
N ARG A 32 -44.78 12.63 -27.93
CA ARG A 32 -44.16 13.97 -27.78
C ARG A 32 -42.80 14.13 -27.04
N ARG A 33 -41.83 14.64 -27.83
CA ARG A 33 -40.64 15.37 -27.35
C ARG A 33 -41.04 16.57 -26.48
N GLY A 34 -40.48 16.66 -25.26
CA GLY A 34 -40.43 17.92 -24.50
C GLY A 34 -40.19 17.80 -22.98
N LYS A 35 -38.93 17.99 -22.57
CA LYS A 35 -38.43 18.53 -21.28
C LYS A 35 -38.42 17.64 -20.00
N THR A 36 -37.23 17.67 -19.39
CA THR A 36 -36.81 17.44 -17.99
C THR A 36 -36.90 16.02 -17.39
N SER A 37 -35.79 15.30 -17.47
CA SER A 37 -35.03 14.73 -16.34
C SER A 37 -35.80 14.26 -15.09
N ARG A 38 -36.91 13.54 -15.24
CA ARG A 38 -37.48 12.74 -14.16
C ARG A 38 -37.18 11.30 -14.48
N GLN A 39 -36.02 10.83 -14.00
CA GLN A 39 -35.69 9.41 -13.99
C GLN A 39 -36.89 8.65 -13.41
N ASP A 40 -37.36 7.65 -14.15
CA ASP A 40 -38.42 6.73 -13.70
C ASP A 40 -38.12 6.31 -12.24
N PRO A 41 -39.01 6.62 -11.27
CA PRO A 41 -38.81 6.31 -9.86
C PRO A 41 -38.47 4.83 -9.59
N LEU A 42 -38.97 3.92 -10.44
CA LEU A 42 -38.67 2.50 -10.35
C LEU A 42 -37.22 2.20 -10.74
N SER A 43 -36.73 2.79 -11.84
CA SER A 43 -35.33 2.71 -12.27
C SER A 43 -34.40 3.27 -11.20
N HIS A 44 -34.72 4.44 -10.64
CA HIS A 44 -33.93 5.05 -9.56
C HIS A 44 -33.87 4.14 -8.32
N ARG A 45 -35.00 3.53 -7.92
CA ARG A 45 -35.05 2.59 -6.78
C ARG A 45 -34.21 1.33 -7.01
N ILE A 46 -34.23 0.77 -8.22
CA ILE A 46 -33.46 -0.43 -8.57
C ILE A 46 -31.96 -0.12 -8.58
N ILE A 47 -31.56 1.02 -9.18
CA ILE A 47 -30.16 1.46 -9.23
C ILE A 47 -29.61 1.65 -7.82
N GLU A 48 -30.35 2.35 -6.95
CA GLU A 48 -29.92 2.59 -5.58
C GLU A 48 -29.88 1.29 -4.76
N LYS A 49 -30.81 0.36 -4.98
CA LYS A 49 -30.73 -0.98 -4.36
C LYS A 49 -29.44 -1.70 -4.76
N ARG A 50 -29.13 -1.78 -6.06
CA ARG A 50 -27.88 -2.40 -6.55
C ARG A 50 -26.64 -1.72 -5.97
N ARG A 51 -26.64 -0.38 -5.84
CA ARG A 51 -25.53 0.35 -5.21
C ARG A 51 -25.34 -0.05 -3.74
N ARG A 52 -26.43 -0.12 -2.98
CA ARG A 52 -26.38 -0.53 -1.56
C ARG A 52 -25.95 -1.98 -1.38
N ASP A 53 -26.40 -2.88 -2.25
CA ASP A 53 -26.02 -4.28 -2.22
C ASP A 53 -24.51 -4.43 -2.45
N ARG A 54 -23.96 -3.75 -3.47
CA ARG A 54 -22.50 -3.72 -3.69
C ARG A 54 -21.73 -3.18 -2.47
N MET A 55 -22.20 -2.07 -1.89
CA MET A 55 -21.57 -1.48 -0.70
C MET A 55 -21.57 -2.44 0.49
N ASN A 56 -22.67 -3.17 0.70
CA ASN A 56 -22.77 -4.15 1.77
C ASN A 56 -21.87 -5.38 1.52
N SER A 57 -21.76 -5.84 0.27
CA SER A 57 -20.80 -6.91 -0.10
C SER A 57 -19.37 -6.48 0.22
N CYS A 58 -18.95 -5.28 -0.17
CA CYS A 58 -17.61 -4.78 0.14
C CYS A 58 -17.35 -4.69 1.65
N LEU A 59 -18.33 -4.28 2.46
CA LEU A 59 -18.19 -4.25 3.91
C LEU A 59 -18.07 -5.66 4.52
N ALA A 60 -18.79 -6.63 3.96
CA ALA A 60 -18.70 -8.03 4.39
C ALA A 60 -17.33 -8.62 4.07
N ASP A 61 -16.81 -8.37 2.87
CA ASP A 61 -15.47 -8.81 2.46
C ASP A 61 -14.39 -8.12 3.30
N LEU A 62 -14.50 -6.81 3.51
CA LEU A 62 -13.59 -6.06 4.37
C LEU A 62 -13.55 -6.63 5.79
N SER A 63 -14.70 -6.96 6.36
CA SER A 63 -14.80 -7.59 7.69
C SER A 63 -14.05 -8.93 7.76
N ARG A 64 -14.10 -9.74 6.70
CA ARG A 64 -13.39 -11.04 6.62
C ARG A 64 -11.88 -10.88 6.50
N LEU A 65 -11.41 -9.81 5.85
CA LEU A 65 -9.99 -9.52 5.68
C LEU A 65 -9.34 -8.97 6.97
N ILE A 66 -10.13 -8.43 7.90
CA ILE A 66 -9.64 -7.87 9.16
C ILE A 66 -9.25 -9.01 10.12
N PRO A 67 -8.00 -9.05 10.61
CA PRO A 67 -7.58 -10.08 11.56
C PRO A 67 -8.38 -10.01 12.88
N PRO A 68 -8.65 -11.16 13.51
CA PRO A 68 -9.49 -11.24 14.72
C PRO A 68 -8.92 -10.46 15.91
N GLN A 69 -7.62 -10.16 15.93
CA GLN A 69 -6.99 -9.34 16.97
C GLN A 69 -7.48 -7.88 17.01
N TYR A 70 -8.06 -7.36 15.91
CA TYR A 70 -8.65 -6.02 15.90
C TYR A 70 -10.11 -6.02 16.36
N GLN A 71 -10.73 -7.21 16.42
CA GLN A 71 -12.12 -7.41 16.83
C GLN A 71 -12.25 -7.46 18.36
N ARG A 72 -13.33 -6.89 18.88
CA ARG A 72 -13.65 -6.95 20.31
C ARG A 72 -14.24 -8.32 20.64
N LYS A 73 -13.60 -9.06 21.55
CA LYS A 73 -14.06 -10.38 22.01
C LYS A 73 -15.44 -10.26 22.69
N GLY A 74 -16.34 -11.19 22.40
CA GLY A 74 -17.64 -11.30 23.08
C GLY A 74 -18.74 -10.38 22.57
N ARG A 75 -18.57 -9.73 21.41
CA ARG A 75 -19.63 -8.95 20.74
C ARG A 75 -20.24 -9.78 19.60
N GLY A 76 -21.54 -9.63 19.41
CA GLY A 76 -22.30 -10.29 18.33
C GLY A 76 -22.07 -9.60 16.98
N ARG A 77 -23.14 -9.08 16.38
CA ARG A 77 -23.08 -8.39 15.09
C ARG A 77 -22.15 -7.16 15.14
N ILE A 78 -21.19 -7.11 14.23
CA ILE A 78 -20.23 -6.00 14.09
C ILE A 78 -20.91 -4.83 13.37
N GLU A 79 -20.69 -3.61 13.89
CA GLU A 79 -21.20 -2.38 13.29
C GLU A 79 -20.40 -1.97 12.04
N LYS A 80 -21.04 -1.25 11.11
CA LYS A 80 -20.37 -0.81 9.87
C LYS A 80 -19.20 0.14 10.13
N THR A 81 -19.36 1.05 11.10
CA THR A 81 -18.32 1.97 11.56
C THR A 81 -17.15 1.21 12.17
N GLU A 82 -17.44 0.20 13.00
CA GLU A 82 -16.42 -0.65 13.62
C GLU A 82 -15.60 -1.43 12.57
N ILE A 83 -16.24 -1.96 11.51
CA ILE A 83 -15.52 -2.58 10.38
C ILE A 83 -14.51 -1.60 9.78
N ILE A 84 -14.93 -0.35 9.53
CA ILE A 84 -14.07 0.70 8.94
C ILE A 84 -12.92 1.05 9.88
N GLU A 85 -13.18 1.26 11.17
CA GLU A 85 -12.15 1.61 12.17
C GLU A 85 -11.11 0.49 12.33
N MET A 86 -11.56 -0.76 12.38
CA MET A 86 -10.66 -1.91 12.44
C MET A 86 -9.79 -2.02 11.18
N ALA A 87 -10.37 -1.83 9.99
CA ALA A 87 -9.60 -1.81 8.74
C ALA A 87 -8.55 -0.70 8.73
N ILE A 88 -8.90 0.51 9.16
CA ILE A 88 -7.95 1.64 9.25
C ILE A 88 -6.80 1.29 10.19
N ARG A 89 -7.09 0.73 11.37
CA ARG A 89 -6.03 0.31 12.31
C ARG A 89 -5.11 -0.75 11.70
N HIS A 90 -5.67 -1.71 10.97
CA HIS A 90 -4.91 -2.76 10.31
C HIS A 90 -4.00 -2.23 9.19
N ILE A 91 -4.51 -1.36 8.33
CA ILE A 91 -3.73 -0.74 7.25
C ILE A 91 -2.60 0.12 7.84
N LYS A 92 -2.87 0.89 8.89
CA LYS A 92 -1.85 1.69 9.58
C LYS A 92 -0.73 0.82 10.17
N SER A 93 -1.06 -0.35 10.71
CA SER A 93 -0.01 -1.27 11.20
C SER A 93 0.87 -1.82 10.09
N PHE A 94 0.31 -2.10 8.91
CA PHE A 94 1.12 -2.53 7.76
C PHE A 94 2.06 -1.42 7.29
N GLN A 95 1.57 -0.17 7.17
CA GLN A 95 2.42 0.96 6.79
C GLN A 95 3.55 1.17 7.79
N LYS A 96 3.27 1.05 9.10
CA LYS A 96 4.31 1.13 10.13
C LYS A 96 5.33 0.00 9.98
N GLN A 97 4.87 -1.24 9.79
CA GLN A 97 5.73 -2.40 9.63
C GLN A 97 6.59 -2.32 8.37
N GLU A 98 6.03 -1.85 7.26
CA GLU A 98 6.77 -1.66 6.00
C GLU A 98 7.88 -0.62 6.17
N ASN A 99 7.57 0.52 6.80
CA ASN A 99 8.57 1.55 7.09
C ASN A 99 9.69 1.00 8.00
N THR A 100 9.34 0.31 9.08
CA THR A 100 10.35 -0.31 9.97
C THR A 100 11.17 -1.36 9.21
N CYS A 101 10.55 -2.21 8.40
CA CYS A 101 11.24 -3.20 7.58
C CYS A 101 12.21 -2.52 6.61
N ARG A 102 11.78 -1.45 5.94
CA ARG A 102 12.61 -0.66 5.05
C ARG A 102 13.81 -0.06 5.78
N ASP A 103 13.60 0.54 6.94
CA ASP A 103 14.67 1.12 7.76
C ASP A 103 15.67 0.05 8.21
N THR A 104 15.20 -1.13 8.64
CA THR A 104 16.07 -2.26 8.98
C THR A 104 16.88 -2.77 7.78
N ILE A 105 16.27 -2.88 6.60
CA ILE A 105 16.97 -3.31 5.38
C ILE A 105 18.05 -2.29 4.97
N LEU A 106 17.77 -1.00 5.13
CA LEU A 106 18.74 0.06 4.84
C LEU A 106 19.91 0.03 5.84
N ALA A 107 19.63 -0.13 7.13
CA ALA A 107 20.64 -0.28 8.16
C ALA A 107 21.52 -1.53 7.93
N ASP A 108 20.91 -2.67 7.61
CA ASP A 108 21.64 -3.91 7.31
C ASP A 108 22.50 -3.78 6.05
N ARG A 109 21.98 -3.11 4.99
CA ARG A 109 22.75 -2.84 3.77
C ARG A 109 23.94 -1.93 4.06
N TYR A 110 23.74 -0.88 4.85
CA TYR A 110 24.82 0.02 5.27
C TYR A 110 25.87 -0.74 6.07
N ARG A 111 25.45 -1.52 7.08
CA ARG A 111 26.33 -2.37 7.90
C ARG A 111 27.20 -3.27 7.05
N ARG A 112 26.58 -3.93 6.07
CA ARG A 112 27.30 -4.84 5.16
C ARG A 112 28.32 -4.08 4.32
N GLY A 113 27.94 -2.99 3.67
CA GLY A 113 28.86 -2.17 2.88
C GLY A 113 30.00 -1.58 3.71
N TYR A 114 29.74 -1.19 4.95
CA TYR A 114 30.76 -0.73 5.88
C TYR A 114 31.77 -1.84 6.21
N ASN A 115 31.29 -3.06 6.50
CA ASN A 115 32.15 -4.21 6.76
C ASN A 115 32.97 -4.65 5.53
N ASP A 116 32.37 -4.60 4.34
CA ASP A 116 33.05 -4.91 3.08
C ASP A 116 34.20 -3.90 2.85
N CYS A 117 33.92 -2.60 3.02
CA CYS A 117 34.94 -1.54 2.93
C CYS A 117 36.06 -1.73 3.96
N LEU A 118 35.70 -2.02 5.22
CA LEU A 118 36.64 -2.26 6.30
C LEU A 118 37.56 -3.45 6.01
N THR A 119 36.99 -4.51 5.44
CA THR A 119 37.72 -5.73 5.05
C THR A 119 38.72 -5.43 3.92
N GLU A 120 38.30 -4.68 2.90
CA GLU A 120 39.20 -4.28 1.81
C GLU A 120 40.31 -3.33 2.30
N ALA A 121 39.99 -2.39 3.18
CA ALA A 121 40.98 -1.51 3.81
C ALA A 121 42.02 -2.31 4.62
N ALA A 122 41.58 -3.29 5.41
CA ALA A 122 42.47 -4.18 6.15
C ALA A 122 43.40 -4.95 5.22
N LYS A 123 42.87 -5.54 4.13
CA LYS A 123 43.67 -6.26 3.13
C LYS A 123 44.73 -5.37 2.48
N PHE A 124 44.35 -4.14 2.11
CA PHE A 124 45.27 -3.19 1.49
C PHE A 124 46.42 -2.80 2.42
N LEU A 125 46.13 -2.55 3.70
CA LEU A 125 47.14 -2.21 4.69
C LEU A 125 48.15 -3.34 4.93
N VAL A 126 47.65 -4.59 5.03
CA VAL A 126 48.51 -5.77 5.14
C VAL A 126 49.34 -5.98 3.88
N ALA A 127 48.78 -5.71 2.69
CA ALA A 127 49.49 -5.88 1.43
C ALA A 127 50.63 -4.86 1.20
N ILE A 128 50.57 -3.69 1.84
CA ILE A 128 51.56 -2.62 1.60
C ILE A 128 52.77 -2.73 2.53
N ASN A 129 52.61 -3.18 3.78
CA ASN A 129 53.73 -3.27 4.71
C ASN A 129 53.47 -4.34 5.79
N ASP A 130 54.40 -5.28 5.92
CA ASP A 130 54.36 -6.37 6.92
C ASP A 130 54.43 -5.89 8.39
N ASP A 131 54.76 -4.62 8.65
CA ASP A 131 55.07 -4.10 9.99
C ASP A 131 53.94 -3.22 10.60
N PHE A 132 52.80 -3.08 9.90
CA PHE A 132 51.67 -2.23 10.35
C PHE A 132 50.59 -2.99 11.14
N ASP A 133 50.81 -4.25 11.50
CA ASP A 133 49.82 -5.12 12.14
C ASP A 133 49.14 -4.49 13.36
N THR A 134 49.91 -3.79 14.21
CA THR A 134 49.37 -3.17 15.43
C THR A 134 48.50 -1.95 15.14
N ILE A 135 48.87 -1.12 14.16
CA ILE A 135 48.11 0.07 13.77
C ILE A 135 46.86 -0.35 13.00
N CYS A 136 47.01 -1.32 12.10
CA CYS A 136 45.91 -1.91 11.33
C CYS A 136 44.86 -2.49 12.27
N TYR A 137 45.26 -3.33 13.24
CA TYR A 137 44.33 -3.91 14.21
C TYR A 137 43.56 -2.83 14.99
N LYS A 138 44.25 -1.84 15.56
CA LYS A 138 43.63 -0.75 16.33
C LYS A 138 42.66 0.09 15.49
N MET A 139 43.01 0.37 14.23
CA MET A 139 42.13 1.11 13.34
C MET A 139 40.88 0.30 13.00
N ILE A 140 41.03 -0.98 12.68
CA ILE A 140 39.90 -1.86 12.35
C ILE A 140 38.98 -2.06 13.56
N GLU A 141 39.55 -2.21 14.76
CA GLU A 141 38.79 -2.32 16.02
C GLU A 141 38.00 -1.03 16.29
N HIS A 142 38.64 0.13 16.22
CA HIS A 142 37.98 1.43 16.41
C HIS A 142 36.83 1.66 15.41
N LEU A 143 37.04 1.32 14.14
CA LEU A 143 36.00 1.45 13.11
C LEU A 143 34.83 0.48 13.32
N LYS A 144 35.08 -0.72 13.86
CA LYS A 144 33.99 -1.65 14.25
C LYS A 144 33.16 -1.12 15.40
N GLU A 145 33.80 -0.55 16.42
CA GLU A 145 33.11 0.08 17.55
C GLU A 145 32.25 1.26 17.08
N HIS A 146 32.84 2.16 16.28
CA HIS A 146 32.11 3.30 15.71
C HIS A 146 30.93 2.86 14.83
N CYS A 147 31.06 1.78 14.06
CA CYS A 147 29.95 1.23 13.28
C CYS A 147 28.76 0.86 14.20
N GLY A 148 29.03 0.28 15.37
CA GLY A 148 28.01 -0.06 16.37
C GLY A 148 27.38 1.14 17.09
N GLU A 149 28.05 2.29 17.13
CA GLU A 149 27.51 3.53 17.72
C GLU A 149 26.63 4.33 16.75
N VAL A 150 26.94 4.26 15.44
CA VAL A 150 26.22 4.99 14.39
C VAL A 150 24.93 4.27 13.94
N MET A 151 24.84 2.95 14.16
CA MET A 151 23.68 2.14 13.79
C MET A 151 22.76 1.85 14.97
#